data_AF-A0A7S4MVX0-F1
#
_entry.id   AF-A0A7S4MVX0-F1
#
_cell.length_a   1.000
_cell.length_b   1.000
_cell.length_c   1.000
_cell.angle_alpha   90.00
_cell.angle_beta   90.00
_cell.angle_gamma   90.00
#
_symmetry.space_group_name_H-M   'P 1'
#
loop_
_entity.id
_entity.type
_entity.pdbx_description
1 polymer ?
#
loop_
_entity_poly.entity_id
_entity_poly.type
_entity_poly.pdbx_seq_one_letter_code
_entity_poly.pdbx_strand_id
1 'polypeptide(L)'
;MRPLNTSGATTHRTVPPLIDPTPRRKGCRRGTPGQYLASDPKGRAVMISAVEKRKLVYVMNRDAAGRPTIASPLEAHRSRTIVIANVGLDNGYDNPIFASLEYQYPDAEEEEEDA
;
A
#
# COMPACT_ATOMS: atom_id res chain seq x y z
N MET A 1 37.64 -27.83 -25.43
CA MET A 1 36.94 -27.51 -24.17
C MET A 1 36.10 -26.26 -24.38
N ARG A 2 34.77 -26.37 -24.32
CA ARG A 2 33.85 -25.20 -24.35
C ARG A 2 33.63 -24.73 -22.90
N PRO A 3 33.65 -23.43 -22.59
CA PRO A 3 33.26 -22.98 -21.26
C PRO A 3 31.74 -23.12 -21.12
N LEU A 4 31.28 -23.68 -19.99
CA LEU A 4 29.89 -23.65 -19.58
C LEU A 4 29.52 -22.21 -19.22
N ASN A 5 28.52 -21.66 -19.91
CA ASN A 5 27.92 -20.38 -19.56
C ASN A 5 26.97 -20.60 -18.37
N THR A 6 27.44 -20.32 -17.16
CA THR A 6 26.59 -20.16 -15.96
C THR A 6 25.79 -18.85 -16.06
N SER A 7 24.70 -18.88 -16.81
CA SER A 7 23.69 -17.82 -16.83
C SER A 7 22.69 -18.03 -15.69
N GLY A 8 23.14 -17.73 -14.46
CA GLY A 8 22.29 -17.66 -13.26
C GLY A 8 22.09 -16.22 -12.78
N ALA A 9 22.14 -15.23 -13.69
CA ALA A 9 21.83 -13.85 -13.33
C ALA A 9 20.32 -13.73 -13.13
N THR A 10 19.88 -13.78 -11.87
CA THR A 10 18.55 -13.32 -11.47
C THR A 10 18.46 -11.84 -11.83
N THR A 11 17.98 -11.57 -13.04
CA THR A 11 17.62 -10.23 -13.49
C THR A 11 16.55 -9.74 -12.52
N HIS A 12 16.94 -8.90 -11.55
CA HIS A 12 15.99 -8.10 -10.79
C HIS A 12 15.21 -7.29 -11.81
N ARG A 13 14.04 -7.80 -12.20
CA ARG A 13 13.14 -7.15 -13.15
C ARG A 13 12.60 -5.95 -12.40
N THR A 14 13.32 -4.83 -12.49
CA THR A 14 12.95 -3.57 -11.85
C THR A 14 11.57 -3.20 -12.34
N VAL A 15 10.58 -3.23 -11.44
CA VAL A 15 9.31 -2.55 -11.67
C VAL A 15 9.63 -1.09 -11.97
N PRO A 16 9.10 -0.50 -13.05
CA PRO A 16 9.26 0.94 -13.27
C PRO A 16 8.75 1.69 -12.03
N PRO A 17 9.34 2.84 -11.68
CA PRO A 17 8.93 3.60 -10.51
C PRO A 17 7.42 3.86 -10.58
N LEU A 18 6.71 3.50 -9.50
CA LEU A 18 5.30 3.80 -9.34
C LEU A 18 5.14 5.32 -9.28
N ILE A 19 4.66 5.91 -10.37
CA ILE A 19 4.29 7.32 -10.44
C ILE A 19 2.78 7.36 -10.21
N ASP A 20 2.36 7.75 -9.01
CA ASP A 20 0.97 8.17 -8.78
C ASP A 20 0.68 9.35 -9.71
N PRO A 21 -0.26 9.25 -10.66
CA PRO A 21 -0.59 10.37 -11.56
C PRO A 21 -1.20 11.55 -10.79
N THR A 22 -1.58 11.36 -9.52
CA THR A 22 -2.15 12.40 -8.68
C THR A 22 -1.05 13.32 -8.14
N PRO A 23 -1.06 14.62 -8.46
CA PRO A 23 -0.11 15.57 -7.90
C PRO A 23 -0.36 15.73 -6.40
N ARG A 24 0.40 14.99 -5.58
CA ARG A 24 0.37 15.12 -4.12
C ARG A 24 1.44 16.09 -3.65
N ARG A 25 1.13 16.80 -2.55
CA ARG A 25 2.12 17.64 -1.88
C ARG A 25 3.27 16.76 -1.36
N LYS A 26 4.47 17.05 -1.82
CA LYS A 26 5.70 16.35 -1.42
C LYS A 26 6.02 16.57 0.08
N GLY A 27 6.76 15.62 0.66
CA GLY A 27 7.28 15.65 2.03
C GLY A 27 6.57 14.70 3.01
N CYS A 28 7.19 14.45 4.16
CA CYS A 28 6.64 13.64 5.25
C CYS A 28 5.57 14.45 6.00
N ARG A 29 4.30 14.07 5.85
CA ARG A 29 3.17 14.80 6.45
C ARG A 29 2.17 13.81 7.05
N ARG A 30 1.51 14.24 8.11
CA ARG A 30 0.46 13.46 8.82
C ARG A 30 -0.58 12.85 7.88
N GLY A 31 -1.07 13.63 6.92
CA GLY A 31 -2.12 13.22 5.98
C GLY A 31 -1.63 12.85 4.57
N THR A 32 -0.33 12.79 4.31
CA THR A 32 0.20 12.32 3.02
C THR A 32 0.55 10.83 3.15
N PRO A 33 -0.05 9.93 2.34
CA PRO A 33 0.31 8.51 2.36
C PRO A 33 1.79 8.32 2.04
N GLY A 34 2.46 7.49 2.85
CA GLY A 34 3.90 7.23 2.69
C GLY A 34 4.60 6.78 3.98
N GLN A 35 3.93 6.85 5.13
CA GLN A 35 4.51 6.40 6.40
C GLN A 35 4.49 4.88 6.53
N TYR A 36 3.37 4.25 6.16
CA TYR A 36 3.17 2.81 6.29
C TYR A 36 2.99 2.17 4.92
N LEU A 37 3.62 1.01 4.73
CA LEU A 37 3.55 0.20 3.53
C LEU A 37 3.24 -1.25 3.92
N ALA A 38 2.22 -1.84 3.33
CA ALA A 38 1.87 -3.25 3.49
C ALA A 38 1.67 -3.89 2.11
N SER A 39 2.14 -5.13 1.95
CA SER A 39 2.00 -5.89 0.70
C SER A 39 1.20 -7.16 0.94
N ASP A 40 0.35 -7.52 -0.01
CA ASP A 40 -0.23 -8.86 -0.10
C ASP A 40 0.91 -9.87 -0.31
N PRO A 41 0.94 -11.01 0.42
CA PRO A 41 2.00 -12.02 0.29
C PRO A 41 2.13 -12.62 -1.11
N LYS A 42 1.07 -12.59 -1.93
CA LYS A 42 1.11 -13.06 -3.32
C LYS A 42 1.45 -11.96 -4.33
N GLY A 43 1.71 -10.73 -3.87
CA GLY A 43 2.09 -9.61 -4.73
C GLY A 43 0.97 -9.14 -5.64
N ARG A 44 -0.31 -9.26 -5.22
CA ARG A 44 -1.48 -8.82 -6.00
C ARG A 44 -1.92 -7.40 -5.67
N ALA A 45 -1.60 -6.92 -4.48
CA ALA A 45 -1.95 -5.57 -4.04
C ALA A 45 -0.96 -5.05 -3.00
N VAL A 46 -0.82 -3.73 -2.94
CA VAL A 46 -0.02 -3.02 -1.94
C VAL A 46 -0.87 -1.88 -1.36
N MET A 47 -0.85 -1.73 -0.05
CA MET A 47 -1.47 -0.61 0.65
C MET A 47 -0.40 0.38 1.12
N ILE A 48 -0.61 1.66 0.81
CA ILE A 48 0.18 2.78 1.31
C ILE A 48 -0.71 3.63 2.20
N SER A 49 -0.27 3.93 3.43
CA SER A 49 -1.05 4.70 4.38
C SER A 49 -0.27 5.88 4.96
N ALA A 50 -1.01 6.93 5.29
CA ALA A 50 -0.53 8.06 6.06
C ALA A 50 -0.58 7.72 7.55
N VAL A 51 0.00 8.59 8.39
CA VAL A 51 -0.14 8.49 9.86
C VAL A 51 -1.60 8.61 10.27
N GLU A 52 -2.38 9.36 9.50
CA GLU A 52 -3.77 9.59 9.82
C GLU A 52 -4.62 9.72 8.56
N LYS A 53 -5.87 9.24 8.66
CA LYS A 53 -6.95 9.35 7.68
C LYS A 53 -6.76 8.59 6.38
N ARG A 54 -5.70 8.87 5.64
CA ARG A 54 -5.58 8.45 4.24
C ARG A 54 -4.90 7.08 4.12
N LYS A 55 -5.61 6.13 3.49
CA LYS A 55 -5.07 4.86 3.00
C LYS A 55 -5.42 4.69 1.54
N LEU A 56 -4.46 4.21 0.75
CA LEU A 56 -4.58 3.94 -0.68
C LEU A 56 -4.15 2.50 -0.94
N VAL A 57 -4.93 1.76 -1.71
CA VAL A 57 -4.62 0.39 -2.13
C VAL A 57 -4.39 0.37 -3.64
N TYR A 58 -3.21 -0.06 -4.04
CA TYR A 58 -2.84 -0.26 -5.43
C TYR A 58 -2.97 -1.75 -5.76
N VAL A 59 -3.80 -2.06 -6.75
CA VAL A 59 -3.90 -3.42 -7.29
C VAL A 59 -2.85 -3.57 -8.39
N MET A 60 -2.04 -4.61 -8.27
CA MET A 60 -0.99 -4.97 -9.22
C MET A 60 -1.47 -6.12 -10.09
N ASN A 61 -1.43 -5.90 -11.39
CA ASN A 61 -1.76 -6.90 -12.40
C ASN A 61 -0.52 -7.22 -13.25
N ARG A 62 -0.64 -8.23 -14.10
CA ARG A 62 0.33 -8.51 -15.16
C ARG A 62 -0.36 -8.40 -16.50
N ASP A 63 0.24 -7.70 -17.45
CA ASP A 63 -0.23 -7.71 -18.83
C ASP A 63 0.11 -9.04 -19.54
N ALA A 64 -0.36 -9.21 -20.78
CA ALA A 64 -0.09 -10.40 -21.58
C ALA A 64 1.42 -10.64 -21.85
N ALA A 65 2.26 -9.61 -21.74
CA ALA A 65 3.72 -9.70 -21.85
C ALA A 65 4.40 -9.95 -20.48
N GLY A 66 3.61 -10.19 -19.43
CA GLY A 66 4.06 -10.42 -18.07
C GLY A 66 4.68 -9.18 -17.40
N ARG A 67 4.43 -7.97 -17.91
CA ARG A 67 4.87 -6.72 -17.29
C ARG A 67 3.90 -6.32 -16.17
N PRO A 68 4.41 -5.84 -15.03
CA PRO A 68 3.58 -5.37 -13.93
C PRO A 68 2.82 -4.12 -14.37
N THR A 69 1.51 -4.13 -14.16
CA THR A 69 0.61 -2.99 -14.38
C THR A 69 -0.05 -2.63 -13.06
N ILE A 70 -0.38 -1.35 -12.88
CA ILE A 70 -0.94 -0.83 -11.63
C ILE A 70 -2.24 -0.14 -11.97
N ALA A 71 -3.32 -0.55 -11.32
CA ALA A 71 -4.61 0.10 -11.44
C ALA A 71 -4.63 1.41 -10.64
N SER A 72 -5.62 2.27 -10.93
CA SER A 72 -5.89 3.45 -10.10
C SER A 72 -6.08 3.04 -8.63
N PRO A 73 -5.60 3.85 -7.67
CA PRO A 73 -5.68 3.50 -6.27
C PRO A 73 -7.13 3.46 -5.78
N LEU A 74 -7.44 2.46 -4.95
CA LEU A 74 -8.67 2.41 -4.17
C LEU A 74 -8.47 3.17 -2.86
N GLU A 75 -9.39 4.06 -2.54
CA GLU A 75 -9.31 4.90 -1.35
C GLU A 75 -10.06 4.26 -0.17
N ALA A 76 -9.35 4.03 0.93
CA ALA A 76 -9.91 3.51 2.18
C ALA A 76 -9.71 4.54 3.30
N HIS A 77 -10.24 5.74 3.09
CA HIS A 77 -10.05 6.86 3.99
C HIS A 77 -10.98 6.78 5.20
N ARG A 78 -10.45 7.01 6.40
CA ARG A 78 -11.22 7.02 7.65
C ARG A 78 -10.86 8.24 8.48
N SER A 79 -11.79 9.20 8.60
CA SER A 79 -11.56 10.41 9.38
C SER A 79 -11.28 10.10 10.85
N ARG A 80 -10.60 11.02 11.54
CA ARG A 80 -10.27 10.94 12.97
C ARG A 80 -9.56 9.66 13.41
N THR A 81 -8.83 9.04 12.50
CA THR A 81 -8.21 7.74 12.75
C THR A 81 -6.71 7.84 12.57
N ILE A 82 -5.99 7.59 13.66
CA ILE A 82 -4.54 7.43 13.69
C ILE A 82 -4.22 5.96 13.40
N VAL A 83 -3.30 5.75 12.47
CA VAL A 83 -2.80 4.43 12.09
C VAL A 83 -1.52 4.16 12.88
N ILE A 84 -1.47 3.00 13.54
CA ILE A 84 -0.32 2.58 14.34
C ILE A 84 0.53 1.57 13.56
N ALA A 85 -0.12 0.58 12.93
CA ALA A 85 0.53 -0.47 12.16
C ALA A 85 -0.39 -1.01 11.07
N ASN A 86 0.18 -1.39 9.93
CA ASN A 86 -0.54 -2.03 8.83
C ASN A 86 0.20 -3.29 8.38
N VAL A 87 -0.55 -4.35 8.08
CA VAL A 87 0.00 -5.61 7.55
C VAL A 87 -0.91 -6.18 6.46
N GLY A 88 -0.31 -6.85 5.48
CA GLY A 88 -1.06 -7.69 4.54
C GLY A 88 -1.31 -9.05 5.17
N LEU A 89 -2.53 -9.57 5.04
CA LEU A 89 -2.88 -10.90 5.53
C LEU A 89 -2.69 -11.94 4.44
N ASP A 90 -2.18 -13.13 4.80
CA ASP A 90 -2.16 -14.26 3.88
C ASP A 90 -3.55 -14.91 3.86
N ASN A 91 -4.31 -14.61 2.81
CA ASN A 91 -5.62 -15.20 2.55
C ASN A 91 -5.57 -16.19 1.37
N GLY A 92 -4.42 -16.81 1.12
CA GLY A 92 -4.25 -17.74 0.01
C GLY A 92 -4.42 -17.05 -1.35
N TYR A 93 -5.46 -17.43 -2.11
CA TYR A 93 -5.79 -16.86 -3.42
C TYR A 93 -7.11 -16.08 -3.42
N ASP A 94 -7.80 -16.00 -2.28
CA ASP A 94 -8.96 -15.12 -2.12
C ASP A 94 -8.54 -13.66 -2.17
N ASN A 95 -9.51 -12.76 -2.30
CA ASN A 95 -9.26 -11.32 -2.44
C ASN A 95 -8.27 -10.80 -1.38
N PRO A 96 -7.27 -9.98 -1.75
CA PRO A 96 -6.29 -9.44 -0.81
C PRO A 96 -6.94 -8.71 0.36
N ILE A 97 -6.46 -8.99 1.58
CA ILE A 97 -6.95 -8.35 2.80
C ILE A 97 -5.78 -7.69 3.52
N PHE A 98 -6.03 -6.50 4.06
CA PHE A 98 -5.08 -5.77 4.89
C PHE A 98 -5.69 -5.53 6.26
N ALA A 99 -4.88 -5.70 7.31
CA ALA A 99 -5.23 -5.35 8.67
C ALA A 99 -4.52 -4.05 9.07
N SER A 100 -5.23 -3.18 9.77
CA SER A 100 -4.71 -1.92 10.31
C SER A 100 -5.04 -1.83 11.80
N LEU A 101 -4.03 -1.56 12.62
CA LEU A 101 -4.22 -1.19 14.03
C LEU A 101 -4.45 0.31 14.09
N GLU A 102 -5.62 0.71 14.59
CA GLU A 102 -6.14 2.06 14.48
C GLU A 102 -6.65 2.57 15.83
N TYR A 103 -6.41 3.85 16.09
CA TYR A 103 -7.05 4.58 17.18
C TYR A 103 -7.95 5.67 16.60
N GLN A 104 -9.24 5.61 16.89
CA GLN A 104 -10.20 6.62 16.50
C GLN A 104 -10.47 7.55 17.69
N TYR A 105 -10.21 8.84 17.52
CA TYR A 105 -10.49 9.83 18.55
C TYR A 105 -11.92 10.40 18.37
N PRO A 106 -12.59 10.79 19.47
CA PRO A 106 -13.96 11.30 19.44
C PRO A 106 -14.07 12.61 18.63
N ASP A 107 -15.29 12.93 18.19
CA ASP A 107 -15.55 14.28 17.69
C ASP A 107 -15.51 15.26 18.87
N ALA A 108 -15.05 16.49 18.63
CA ALA A 108 -14.95 17.50 19.69
C ALA A 108 -16.32 17.82 20.34
N GLU A 109 -17.40 17.57 19.61
CA GLU A 109 -18.79 17.73 20.10
C GLU A 109 -19.22 16.57 21.02
N GLU A 110 -18.64 15.36 20.86
CA GLU A 110 -18.94 14.20 21.69
C GLU A 110 -18.28 14.30 23.08
N GLU A 111 -17.19 15.07 23.23
CA GLU A 111 -16.53 15.29 24.52
C GLU A 111 -17.31 16.25 25.44
N GLU A 112 -18.17 17.13 24.90
CA GLU A 112 -18.97 18.08 25.69
C GLU A 112 -20.22 17.45 26.32
N GLU A 113 -20.71 16.31 25.80
CA GLU A 113 -21.90 15.62 26.35
C GLU A 113 -21.57 14.70 27.56
N ASP A 114 -20.30 14.33 27.73
CA ASP A 114 -19.81 13.42 28.79
C ASP A 114 -19.11 14.15 29.97
N ALA A 115 -19.09 15.49 29.98
CA ALA A 115 -18.44 16.34 31.00
C ALA A 115 -19.44 17.09 31.91
#